data_AF-A0A7Y6UZF4-F1
#
_entry.id   AF-A0A7Y6UZF4-F1
#
_cell.length_a   1.000
_cell.length_b   1.000
_cell.length_c   1.000
_cell.angle_alpha   90.00
_cell.angle_beta   90.00
_cell.angle_gamma   90.00
#
_symmetry.space_group_name_H-M   'P 1'
#
loop_
_entity.id
_entity.type
_entity.pdbx_description
1 polymer ?
#
loop_
_entity_poly.entity_id
_entity_poly.type
_entity_poly.pdbx_seq_one_letter_code
_entity_poly.pdbx_strand_id
1 'polypeptide(L)'
;MTSLGLSQQLEVIGLIDEIRHRKMLEEDLLDLPAQRRVVAQRIREYYQTQNVKVDDALIEQGVRAYFERRLEFSVVQRSRLSDVMCRAYVAVSRGMGWTRVLLLLLALFASLAVAVSLWKAALQKGEAVRSHVLLNKEP
;
A
#
# COMPACT_ATOMS: atom_id res chain seq x y z
N MET A 1 -2.24 48.89 8.56
CA MET A 1 -0.87 48.37 8.47
C MET A 1 -0.44 47.98 9.87
N THR A 2 -0.55 46.69 10.23
CA THR A 2 -0.26 46.22 11.58
C THR A 2 1.25 46.21 11.80
N SER A 3 1.75 47.08 12.66
CA SER A 3 3.14 47.10 13.09
C SER A 3 3.40 45.87 13.96
N LEU A 4 3.73 44.76 13.32
CA LEU A 4 4.19 43.55 14.01
C LEU A 4 5.47 43.90 14.79
N GLY A 5 5.63 43.31 15.98
CA GLY A 5 6.83 43.50 16.78
C GLY A 5 8.07 43.03 16.01
N LEU A 6 9.22 43.67 16.25
CA LEU A 6 10.49 43.35 15.58
C LEU A 6 10.86 41.85 15.68
N SER A 7 10.56 41.21 16.81
CA SER A 7 10.77 39.77 17.00
C SER A 7 9.95 38.93 16.01
N GLN A 8 8.69 39.31 15.80
CA GLN A 8 7.78 38.61 14.89
C GLN A 8 8.15 38.85 13.43
N GLN A 9 8.70 40.02 13.10
CA GLN A 9 9.26 40.28 11.78
C GLN A 9 10.51 39.43 11.50
N LEU A 10 11.41 39.31 12.48
CA LEU A 10 12.60 38.47 12.35
C LEU A 10 12.23 36.98 12.23
N GLU A 11 11.22 36.52 12.95
CA GLU A 11 10.70 35.16 12.83
C GLU A 11 10.11 34.89 11.43
N VAL A 12 9.32 35.83 10.90
CA VAL A 12 8.76 35.73 9.55
C VAL A 12 9.85 35.73 8.48
N ILE A 13 10.90 36.54 8.63
CA ILE A 13 12.05 36.57 7.71
C ILE A 13 12.80 35.23 7.75
N GLY A 14 13.05 34.67 8.93
CA GLY A 14 13.69 33.36 9.07
C GLY A 14 12.90 32.24 8.39
N LEU A 15 11.56 32.25 8.53
CA LEU A 15 10.69 31.30 7.85
C LEU A 15 10.69 31.50 6.32
N ILE A 16 10.66 32.75 5.85
CA ILE A 16 10.73 33.07 4.41
C ILE A 16 12.06 32.62 3.82
N ASP A 17 13.16 32.78 4.53
CA ASP A 17 14.48 32.34 4.08
C ASP A 17 14.57 30.82 3.98
N GLU A 18 14.01 30.09 4.96
CA GLU A 18 13.93 28.63 4.87
C GLU A 18 13.08 28.17 3.67
N ILE A 19 11.93 28.81 3.44
CA ILE A 19 11.08 28.54 2.28
C ILE A 19 11.83 28.84 0.98
N ARG A 20 12.54 29.96 0.91
CA ARG A 20 13.31 30.36 -0.27
C ARG A 20 14.46 29.39 -0.53
N HIS A 21 15.14 28.94 0.51
CA HIS A 21 16.23 27.99 0.37
C HIS A 21 15.75 26.63 -0.12
N ARG A 22 14.62 26.12 0.41
CA ARG A 22 14.00 24.88 -0.08
C ARG A 22 13.53 25.00 -1.52
N LYS A 23 12.93 26.15 -1.90
CA LYS A 23 12.52 26.40 -3.29
C LYS A 23 13.68 26.44 -4.27
N MET A 24 14.80 27.05 -3.91
CA MET A 24 16.00 27.07 -4.75
C MET A 24 16.52 25.65 -5.01
N LEU A 25 16.58 24.81 -3.98
CA LEU A 25 16.99 23.41 -4.13
C LEU A 25 15.98 22.59 -4.96
N GLU A 26 14.68 22.87 -4.82
CA GLU A 26 13.64 22.24 -5.60
C GLU A 26 13.73 22.66 -7.07
N GLU A 27 13.91 23.94 -7.38
CA GLU A 27 14.07 24.48 -8.74
C GLU A 27 15.35 23.95 -9.42
N ASP A 28 16.47 23.84 -8.70
CA ASP A 28 17.70 23.20 -9.20
C ASP A 28 17.48 21.70 -9.53
N LEU A 29 16.65 21.01 -8.75
CA LEU A 29 16.25 19.61 -9.01
C LEU A 29 15.17 19.51 -10.11
N LEU A 30 14.38 20.56 -10.32
CA LEU A 30 13.32 20.67 -11.33
C LEU A 30 13.84 21.12 -12.70
N ASP A 31 15.13 21.44 -12.85
CA ASP A 31 15.74 21.78 -14.14
C ASP A 31 15.99 20.51 -15.00
N LEU A 32 14.88 19.83 -15.34
CA LEU A 32 14.86 18.62 -16.14
C LEU A 32 15.55 18.77 -17.51
N PRO A 33 15.50 19.91 -18.24
CA PRO A 33 16.19 20.06 -19.51
C PRO A 33 17.72 19.99 -19.39
N ALA A 34 18.30 20.60 -18.35
CA ALA A 34 19.74 20.59 -18.11
C ALA A 34 20.22 19.19 -17.72
N GLN A 35 19.51 18.52 -16.81
CA GLN A 35 19.82 17.14 -16.41
C GLN A 35 19.70 16.15 -17.57
N ARG A 36 18.70 16.32 -18.45
CA ARG A 36 18.55 15.50 -19.68
C ARG A 36 19.78 15.58 -20.59
N ARG A 37 20.39 16.76 -20.74
CA ARG A 37 21.60 16.96 -21.56
C ARG A 37 22.82 16.27 -20.95
N VAL A 38 23.02 16.41 -19.63
CA VAL A 38 24.13 15.76 -18.92
C VAL A 38 24.02 14.24 -19.00
N VAL A 39 22.81 13.68 -18.84
CA VAL A 39 22.58 12.23 -18.94
C VAL A 39 22.78 11.74 -20.38
N ALA A 40 22.29 12.46 -21.39
CA ALA A 40 22.51 12.12 -22.79
C ALA A 40 24.00 12.12 -23.15
N GLN A 41 24.76 13.11 -22.65
CA GLN A 41 26.20 13.19 -22.86
C GLN A 41 26.95 12.01 -22.23
N ARG A 42 26.63 11.64 -20.98
CA ARG A 42 27.24 10.47 -20.32
C ARG A 42 26.94 9.16 -21.04
N ILE A 43 25.71 8.99 -21.54
CA ILE A 43 25.31 7.81 -22.31
C ILE A 43 26.07 7.76 -23.64
N ARG A 44 26.22 8.91 -24.32
CA ARG A 44 27.02 9.02 -25.55
C ARG A 44 28.48 8.61 -25.30
N GLU A 45 29.11 9.17 -24.28
CA GLU A 45 30.50 8.85 -23.91
C GLU A 45 30.67 7.34 -23.58
N TYR A 46 29.69 6.74 -22.91
CA TYR A 46 29.67 5.31 -22.60
C TYR A 46 29.63 4.43 -23.85
N TYR A 47 28.74 4.70 -24.80
CA TYR A 47 28.64 3.91 -26.04
C TYR A 47 29.81 4.16 -27.02
N GLN A 48 30.34 5.39 -27.04
CA GLN A 48 31.55 5.71 -27.79
C GLN A 48 32.77 4.93 -27.26
N THR A 49 32.89 4.79 -25.94
CA THR A 49 33.96 3.97 -25.32
C THR A 49 33.84 2.49 -25.70
N GLN A 50 32.64 2.00 -25.97
CA GLN A 50 32.38 0.62 -26.41
C GLN A 50 32.45 0.42 -27.93
N ASN A 51 32.86 1.45 -28.68
CA ASN A 51 32.96 1.42 -30.14
C ASN A 51 31.63 1.11 -30.86
N VAL A 52 30.50 1.35 -30.19
CA VAL A 52 29.16 1.18 -30.77
C VAL A 52 28.68 2.54 -31.28
N LYS A 53 28.48 2.65 -32.60
CA LYS A 53 27.88 3.85 -33.20
C LYS A 53 26.36 3.82 -32.95
N VAL A 54 25.91 4.56 -31.95
CA VAL A 54 24.49 4.81 -31.67
C VAL A 54 24.15 6.21 -32.16
N ASP A 55 23.02 6.34 -32.86
CA ASP A 55 22.49 7.62 -33.32
C ASP A 55 22.12 8.53 -32.12
N ASP A 56 22.52 9.79 -32.18
CA ASP A 56 22.25 10.78 -31.14
C ASP A 56 20.76 11.02 -30.95
N ALA A 57 19.98 10.96 -32.03
CA ALA A 57 18.52 11.08 -31.97
C ALA A 57 17.88 9.95 -31.16
N LEU A 58 18.45 8.73 -31.24
CA LEU A 58 17.98 7.57 -30.49
C LEU A 58 18.31 7.68 -28.99
N ILE A 59 19.48 8.24 -28.66
CA ILE A 59 19.88 8.50 -27.26
C ILE A 59 18.95 9.55 -26.65
N GLU A 60 18.67 10.64 -27.35
CA GLU A 60 17.77 11.68 -26.85
C GLU A 60 16.34 11.17 -26.64
N GLN A 61 15.82 10.35 -27.55
CA GLN A 61 14.51 9.71 -27.41
C GLN A 61 14.47 8.75 -26.21
N GLY A 62 15.51 7.96 -26.01
CA GLY A 62 15.62 7.04 -24.86
C GLY A 62 15.69 7.77 -23.52
N VAL A 63 16.49 8.84 -23.43
CA VAL A 63 16.56 9.70 -22.24
C VAL A 63 15.20 10.38 -22.01
N ARG A 64 14.53 10.83 -23.06
CA ARG A 64 13.21 11.46 -22.96
C ARG A 64 12.18 10.51 -22.37
N ALA A 65 12.07 9.29 -22.89
CA ALA A 65 11.17 8.25 -22.41
C ALA A 65 11.49 7.80 -20.96
N TYR A 66 12.77 7.73 -20.60
CA TYR A 66 13.20 7.41 -19.23
C TYR A 66 12.73 8.44 -18.20
N PHE A 67 12.87 9.73 -18.52
CA PHE A 67 12.42 10.81 -17.64
C PHE A 67 10.90 10.93 -17.56
N GLU A 68 10.18 10.67 -18.66
CA GLU A 68 8.71 10.61 -18.66
C GLU A 68 8.19 9.51 -17.73
N ARG A 69 8.77 8.32 -17.80
CA ARG A 69 8.36 7.19 -16.95
C ARG A 69 8.70 7.38 -15.46
N ARG A 70 9.70 8.19 -15.12
CA ARG A 70 10.01 8.56 -13.73
C ARG A 70 9.01 9.56 -13.12
N LEU A 71 8.36 10.36 -13.95
CA LEU A 71 7.32 11.30 -13.53
C LEU A 71 5.94 10.64 -13.42
N GLU A 72 5.76 9.48 -14.04
CA GLU A 72 4.56 8.68 -13.89
C GLU A 72 4.61 7.86 -12.59
N PHE A 73 3.83 8.28 -11.61
CA PHE A 73 3.49 7.43 -10.48
C PHE A 73 2.57 6.30 -10.96
N SER A 74 3.17 5.19 -11.41
CA SER A 74 2.41 3.99 -11.76
C SER A 74 1.86 3.37 -10.48
N VAL A 75 0.59 3.66 -10.16
CA VAL A 75 -0.13 2.93 -9.13
C VAL A 75 -0.28 1.50 -9.64
N VAL A 76 0.61 0.60 -9.20
CA VAL A 76 0.49 -0.83 -9.49
C VAL A 76 -0.93 -1.23 -9.09
N GLN A 77 -1.70 -1.77 -10.05
CA GLN A 77 -3.09 -2.19 -9.81
C GLN A 77 -3.09 -3.17 -8.64
N ARG A 78 -3.50 -2.67 -7.47
CA ARG A 78 -3.40 -3.41 -6.23
C ARG A 78 -4.56 -4.41 -6.18
N SER A 79 -4.23 -5.70 -6.18
CA SER A 79 -5.23 -6.76 -6.01
C SER A 79 -5.98 -6.56 -4.70
N ARG A 80 -7.31 -6.73 -4.70
CA ARG A 80 -8.17 -6.55 -3.51
C ARG A 80 -7.68 -7.34 -2.30
N LEU A 81 -7.10 -8.52 -2.53
CA LEU A 81 -6.53 -9.36 -1.48
C LEU A 81 -5.30 -8.73 -0.83
N SER A 82 -4.41 -8.14 -1.63
CA SER A 82 -3.22 -7.46 -1.13
C SER A 82 -3.57 -6.22 -0.29
N ASP A 83 -4.69 -5.57 -0.59
CA ASP A 83 -5.18 -4.42 0.16
C ASP A 83 -5.82 -4.81 1.50
N VAL A 84 -6.51 -5.95 1.54
CA VAL A 84 -7.04 -6.55 2.79
C VAL A 84 -5.89 -7.01 3.69
N MET A 85 -4.89 -7.70 3.13
CA MET A 85 -3.73 -8.17 3.90
C MET A 85 -2.90 -7.00 4.46
N CYS A 86 -2.69 -5.95 3.66
CA CYS A 86 -1.98 -4.76 4.12
C CYS A 86 -2.72 -4.06 5.26
N ARG A 87 -4.05 -3.96 5.18
CA ARG A 87 -4.89 -3.42 6.27
C ARG A 87 -4.84 -4.29 7.52
N ALA A 88 -4.90 -5.61 7.37
CA ALA A 88 -4.80 -6.54 8.49
C ALA A 88 -3.43 -6.44 9.19
N TYR A 89 -2.35 -6.38 8.42
CA TYR A 89 -0.99 -6.23 8.95
C TYR A 89 -0.81 -4.93 9.75
N VAL A 90 -1.27 -3.79 9.21
CA VAL A 90 -1.21 -2.49 9.91
C VAL A 90 -2.12 -2.45 11.15
N ALA A 91 -3.28 -3.11 11.10
CA ALA A 91 -4.16 -3.20 12.27
C ALA A 91 -3.53 -4.05 13.39
N VAL A 92 -2.80 -5.09 13.03
CA VAL A 92 -2.05 -5.95 13.96
C VAL A 92 -0.88 -5.20 14.59
N SER A 93 -0.08 -4.47 13.81
CA SER A 93 1.11 -3.77 14.32
C SER A 93 0.79 -2.59 15.25
N ARG A 94 -0.46 -2.10 15.25
CA ARG A 94 -0.93 -1.02 16.15
C ARG A 94 -1.48 -1.52 17.49
N GLY A 95 -1.31 -2.80 17.82
CA GLY A 95 -1.68 -3.38 19.13
C GLY A 95 -3.17 -3.65 19.34
N MET A 96 -4.06 -3.07 18.52
CA MET A 96 -5.53 -3.24 18.61
C MET A 96 -6.07 -4.37 17.71
N GLY A 97 -5.22 -4.97 16.86
CA GLY A 97 -5.66 -5.97 15.87
C GLY A 97 -5.87 -7.37 16.44
N TRP A 98 -5.03 -7.80 17.39
CA TRP A 98 -5.05 -9.18 17.89
C TRP A 98 -6.32 -9.51 18.66
N THR A 99 -6.86 -8.57 19.44
CA THR A 99 -8.13 -8.77 20.17
C THR A 99 -9.30 -8.96 19.21
N ARG A 100 -9.35 -8.20 18.10
CA ARG A 100 -10.41 -8.34 17.08
C ARG A 100 -10.30 -9.65 16.30
N VAL A 101 -9.08 -10.07 15.94
CA VAL A 101 -8.85 -11.37 15.28
C VAL A 101 -9.23 -12.53 16.21
N LEU A 102 -8.84 -12.45 17.49
CA LEU A 102 -9.19 -13.45 18.49
C LEU A 102 -10.70 -13.54 18.70
N LEU A 103 -11.40 -12.40 18.78
CA LEU A 103 -12.85 -12.35 18.92
C LEU A 103 -13.58 -12.94 17.71
N LEU A 104 -13.09 -12.68 16.49
CA LEU A 104 -13.66 -13.28 15.28
C LEU A 104 -13.46 -14.79 15.23
N LEU A 105 -12.27 -15.28 15.61
CA LEU A 105 -12.01 -16.72 15.70
C LEU A 105 -12.86 -17.38 16.78
N LEU A 106 -13.00 -16.76 17.95
CA LEU A 106 -13.84 -17.24 19.04
C LEU A 106 -15.31 -17.30 18.62
N ALA A 107 -15.82 -16.27 17.94
CA ALA A 107 -17.18 -16.22 17.43
C ALA A 107 -17.43 -17.30 16.37
N LEU A 108 -16.48 -17.51 15.45
CA LEU A 108 -16.54 -18.57 14.46
C LEU A 108 -16.59 -19.94 15.14
N PHE A 109 -15.73 -20.17 16.13
CA PHE A 109 -15.67 -21.43 16.86
C PHE A 109 -16.94 -21.71 17.67
N ALA A 110 -17.50 -20.67 18.30
CA ALA A 110 -18.77 -20.73 19.00
C ALA A 110 -19.92 -21.07 18.04
N SER A 111 -19.95 -20.46 16.84
CA SER A 111 -20.97 -20.75 15.82
C SER A 111 -20.91 -22.21 15.36
N LEU A 112 -19.70 -22.76 15.21
CA LEU A 112 -19.49 -24.15 14.81
C LEU A 112 -19.93 -25.13 15.90
N ALA A 113 -19.62 -24.82 17.17
CA ALA A 113 -20.03 -25.63 18.30
C ALA A 113 -21.56 -25.69 18.47
N VAL A 114 -22.26 -24.57 18.25
CA VAL A 114 -23.73 -24.51 18.25
C VAL A 114 -24.32 -25.33 17.11
N ALA A 115 -23.73 -25.27 15.92
CA ALA A 115 -24.21 -26.09 14.79
C ALA A 115 -24.08 -27.60 15.08
N VAL A 116 -22.97 -28.02 15.69
CA VAL A 116 -22.74 -29.43 16.06
C VAL A 116 -23.70 -29.90 17.16
N SER A 117 -23.97 -29.06 18.17
CA SER A 117 -24.88 -29.44 19.26
C SER A 117 -26.32 -29.61 18.79
N LEU A 118 -26.77 -28.75 17.87
CA LEU A 118 -28.08 -28.87 17.23
C LEU A 118 -28.20 -30.14 16.39
N TRP A 119 -27.14 -30.51 15.65
CA TRP A 119 -27.13 -31.74 14.87
C TRP A 119 -27.19 -32.99 15.76
N LYS A 120 -26.44 -32.99 16.88
CA LYS A 120 -26.46 -34.09 17.85
C LYS A 120 -27.83 -34.28 18.48
N ALA A 121 -28.52 -33.19 18.82
CA ALA A 121 -29.87 -33.23 19.37
C ALA A 121 -30.91 -33.77 18.37
N ALA A 122 -30.72 -33.52 17.07
CA ALA A 122 -31.58 -34.07 16.02
C ALA A 122 -31.43 -35.60 15.88
N LEU A 123 -30.21 -36.12 16.03
CA LEU A 123 -29.92 -37.56 15.95
C LEU A 123 -30.55 -38.33 17.14
N GLN A 124 -30.43 -37.80 18.35
CA GLN A 124 -30.94 -38.45 19.56
C GLN A 124 -32.47 -38.56 19.58
N LYS A 125 -33.18 -37.57 19.03
CA LYS A 125 -34.65 -37.64 18.85
C LYS A 125 -35.05 -38.72 17.84
N GLY A 126 -34.26 -38.93 16.79
CA GLY A 126 -34.51 -40.00 15.81
C GLY A 126 -34.37 -41.40 16.40
N GLU A 127 -33.39 -41.61 17.29
CA GLU A 127 -33.18 -42.89 17.97
C GLU A 127 -34.28 -43.19 19.02
N ALA A 128 -34.72 -42.17 19.76
CA ALA A 128 -35.82 -42.31 20.73
C ALA A 128 -37.16 -42.64 20.05
N VAL A 129 -37.46 -42.02 18.90
CA VAL A 129 -38.67 -42.36 18.12
C VAL A 129 -38.58 -43.79 17.56
N ARG A 130 -37.39 -44.24 17.16
CA ARG A 130 -37.16 -45.59 16.62
C ARG A 130 -37.36 -46.68 17.68
N SER A 131 -36.97 -46.46 18.93
CA SER A 131 -37.19 -47.44 20.01
C SER A 131 -38.68 -47.57 20.39
N HIS A 132 -39.42 -46.46 20.41
CA HIS A 132 -40.88 -46.49 20.64
C HIS A 132 -41.65 -47.18 19.51
N VAL A 133 -41.20 -47.07 18.25
CA VAL A 133 -41.82 -47.77 17.11
C VAL A 133 -41.49 -49.27 17.11
N LEU A 134 -40.32 -49.68 17.62
CA LEU A 134 -39.95 -51.10 17.71
C LEU A 134 -40.64 -51.82 18.88
N LEU A 135 -40.91 -51.14 19.99
CA LEU A 135 -41.65 -51.70 21.14
C LEU A 135 -43.15 -51.88 20.88
N ASN A 136 -43.74 -51.13 19.94
CA ASN A 136 -45.16 -51.24 19.57
C ASN A 136 -45.40 -52.14 18.35
N LYS A 137 -44.38 -52.92 17.94
CA LYS A 137 -44.39 -53.76 16.74
C LYS A 137 -44.05 -55.23 17.04
N GLU A 138 -44.14 -55.65 18.31
CA GLU A 138 -44.29 -57.06 18.64
C GLU A 138 -45.78 -57.37 18.91
N PRO A 139 -46.30 -58.50 18.40
CA PRO A 139 -47.73 -58.74 18.20
C PRO A 139 -48.57 -58.90 19.47
#